data_AF-B0DLH8-F1
#
_entry.id   AF-B0DLH8-F1
#
_cell.length_a   1.000
_cell.length_b   1.000
_cell.length_c   1.000
_cell.angle_alpha   90.00
_cell.angle_beta   90.00
_cell.angle_gamma   90.00
#
_symmetry.space_group_name_H-M   'P 1'
#
loop_
_entity.id
_entity.type
_entity.pdbx_description
1 polymer ?
#
loop_
_entity_poly.entity_id
_entity_poly.type
_entity_poly.pdbx_seq_one_letter_code
_entity_poly.pdbx_strand_id
1 'polypeptide(L)'
;MPLPNTLWVRILIVIVATVFLATLFRQARFGNWKSLTINFKKNSARPTASIERYRESPPSLEAHFVPPDLERQDYREWNARTLRDLHSCIALDNCGPNQRKVALLAAHWFQQAVVEGFKGGNGIWGISVYKNLRRLGYTTLFATSFGRTRYYVFQDHSLMSLAEEALFQYRMFPDLVKVVIRNMAGECHKDPQCVKSPSNPTGIPAWKIFDFEFFASHGHHRGASLLKGKWILSANPDDLHHPHFRQPPNPTLLG
;
A
#
# COMPACT_ATOMS: atom_id res chain seq x y z
N MET A 1 -3.02 -67.76 10.38
CA MET A 1 -1.72 -67.05 10.25
C MET A 1 -1.82 -65.73 10.99
N PRO A 2 -1.07 -65.51 12.08
CA PRO A 2 -1.14 -64.26 12.84
C PRO A 2 -0.58 -63.11 12.01
N LEU A 3 -1.36 -62.02 11.89
CA LEU A 3 -0.95 -60.79 11.21
C LEU A 3 0.26 -60.18 11.96
N PRO A 4 1.34 -59.80 11.24
CA PRO A 4 2.52 -59.24 11.87
C PRO A 4 2.20 -57.90 12.55
N ASN A 5 2.76 -57.72 13.75
CA ASN A 5 2.59 -56.58 14.64
C ASN A 5 2.75 -55.21 13.93
N THR A 6 1.63 -54.62 13.52
CA THR A 6 1.55 -53.30 12.86
C THR A 6 1.87 -52.12 13.79
N LEU A 7 1.92 -52.36 15.11
CA LEU A 7 2.19 -51.32 16.11
C LEU A 7 3.62 -50.77 15.98
N TRP A 8 4.60 -51.64 15.78
CA TRP A 8 6.01 -51.25 15.68
C TRP A 8 6.30 -50.40 14.45
N VAL A 9 5.63 -50.69 13.32
CA VAL A 9 5.74 -49.90 12.09
C VAL A 9 5.20 -48.48 12.29
N ARG A 10 4.07 -48.34 12.99
CA ARG A 10 3.49 -47.02 13.29
C ARG A 10 4.38 -46.18 14.21
N ILE A 11 4.97 -46.79 15.23
CA ILE A 11 5.91 -46.10 16.14
C ILE A 11 7.15 -45.62 15.38
N LEU A 12 7.71 -46.45 14.49
CA LEU A 12 8.87 -46.10 13.69
C LEU A 12 8.59 -44.89 12.78
N ILE A 13 7.43 -44.85 12.12
CA ILE A 13 7.04 -43.74 11.24
C ILE A 13 6.96 -42.41 12.00
N VAL A 14 6.38 -42.41 13.20
CA VAL A 14 6.25 -41.19 14.02
C VAL A 14 7.62 -40.67 14.47
N ILE A 15 8.53 -41.57 14.86
CA ILE A 15 9.90 -41.19 15.26
C ILE A 15 10.66 -40.61 14.06
N VAL A 16 10.58 -41.23 12.89
CA VAL A 16 11.25 -40.72 11.69
C VAL A 16 10.69 -39.36 11.27
N ALA A 17 9.37 -39.18 11.29
CA ALA A 17 8.73 -37.92 10.94
C ALA A 17 9.12 -36.78 11.91
N THR A 18 9.18 -37.06 13.22
CA THR A 18 9.56 -36.06 14.23
C THR A 18 11.03 -35.67 14.13
N VAL A 19 11.94 -36.62 13.89
CA VAL A 19 13.37 -36.32 13.66
C VAL A 19 13.58 -35.52 12.37
N PHE A 20 12.85 -35.86 11.30
CA PHE A 20 12.91 -35.13 10.03
C PHE A 20 12.40 -33.69 10.17
N LEU A 21 11.28 -33.47 10.87
CA LEU A 21 10.78 -32.13 11.14
C LEU A 21 11.75 -31.33 12.02
N ALA A 22 12.31 -31.93 13.07
CA ALA A 22 13.27 -31.26 13.94
C ALA A 22 14.56 -30.85 13.20
N THR A 23 15.02 -31.65 12.24
CA THR A 23 16.20 -31.33 11.41
C THR A 23 15.90 -30.23 10.40
N LEU A 24 14.73 -30.23 9.74
CA LEU A 24 14.29 -29.12 8.90
C LEU A 24 14.17 -27.80 9.68
N PHE A 25 13.59 -27.83 10.89
CA PHE A 25 13.51 -26.65 11.74
C PHE A 25 14.88 -26.14 12.19
N ARG A 26 15.85 -27.04 12.47
CA ARG A 26 17.23 -26.64 12.78
C ARG A 26 17.93 -26.02 11.56
N GLN A 27 17.79 -26.60 10.37
CA GLN A 27 18.38 -26.04 9.16
C GLN A 27 17.76 -24.70 8.77
N ALA A 28 16.44 -24.55 8.90
CA ALA A 28 15.76 -23.28 8.63
C ALA A 28 16.15 -22.17 9.62
N ARG A 29 16.51 -22.51 10.87
CA ARG A 29 16.90 -21.54 11.90
C ARG A 29 18.37 -21.09 11.84
N PHE A 30 19.24 -21.87 11.17
CA PHE A 30 20.68 -21.58 11.06
C PHE A 30 21.16 -21.34 9.62
N GLY A 31 20.29 -21.45 8.61
CA GLY A 31 20.52 -20.93 7.27
C GLY A 31 20.95 -19.46 7.36
N ASN A 32 22.16 -19.17 6.88
CA ASN A 32 22.98 -18.00 7.17
C ASN A 32 22.36 -16.67 6.67
N TRP A 33 21.31 -16.19 7.35
CA TRP A 33 20.65 -14.90 7.06
C TRP A 33 21.62 -13.72 7.19
N LYS A 34 22.71 -13.87 7.97
CA LYS A 34 23.77 -12.87 8.09
C LYS A 34 24.54 -12.65 6.77
N SER A 35 24.65 -13.65 5.90
CA SER A 35 25.36 -13.50 4.61
C SER A 35 24.58 -12.65 3.60
N LEU A 36 23.24 -12.79 3.57
CA LEU A 36 22.37 -12.01 2.67
C LEU A 36 22.28 -10.52 3.03
N THR A 37 22.46 -10.15 4.30
CA THR A 37 22.38 -8.74 4.73
C THR A 37 23.69 -7.97 4.54
N ILE A 38 24.84 -8.67 4.46
CA ILE A 38 26.16 -8.03 4.33
C ILE A 38 26.39 -7.50 2.90
N ASN A 39 25.90 -8.19 1.87
CA ASN A 39 26.07 -7.75 0.47
C ASN A 39 25.21 -6.52 0.11
N PHE A 40 24.06 -6.31 0.77
CA PHE A 40 23.27 -5.09 0.56
C PHE A 40 23.93 -3.84 1.14
N LYS A 41 24.78 -3.99 2.17
CA LYS A 41 25.37 -2.85 2.88
C LYS A 41 26.58 -2.26 2.15
N LYS A 42 27.25 -3.02 1.29
CA LYS A 42 28.54 -2.63 0.67
C LYS A 42 28.42 -1.74 -0.58
N ASN A 43 27.24 -1.64 -1.19
CA ASN A 43 27.02 -0.80 -2.39
C ASN A 43 26.40 0.58 -2.08
N SER A 44 26.23 0.94 -0.81
CA SER A 44 25.55 2.18 -0.40
C SER A 44 26.49 3.20 0.25
N ALA A 45 27.73 3.30 -0.23
CA ALA A 45 28.70 4.30 0.24
C ALA A 45 29.17 5.18 -0.93
N ARG A 46 28.25 5.96 -1.50
CA ARG A 46 28.60 7.18 -2.21
C ARG A 46 28.08 8.34 -1.36
N PRO A 47 28.92 9.31 -0.96
CA PRO A 47 28.48 10.47 -0.21
C PRO A 47 27.71 11.38 -1.17
N THR A 48 26.41 11.14 -1.32
CA THR A 48 25.52 12.05 -2.03
C THR A 48 25.39 13.33 -1.22
N ALA A 49 25.62 14.47 -1.87
CA ALA A 49 25.23 15.80 -1.44
C ALA A 49 23.96 15.73 -0.58
N SER A 50 23.98 16.38 0.59
CA SER A 50 22.92 16.34 1.60
C SER A 50 21.56 16.18 0.93
N ILE A 51 21.04 14.95 0.89
CA ILE A 51 19.71 14.69 0.36
C ILE A 51 18.81 15.52 1.24
N GLU A 52 18.35 16.66 0.73
CA GLU A 52 17.49 17.56 1.50
C GLU A 52 16.31 16.72 1.95
N ARG A 53 16.28 16.47 3.26
CA ARG A 53 15.38 15.54 3.88
C ARG A 53 13.99 16.20 3.92
N TYR A 54 12.95 15.37 3.84
CA TYR A 54 11.59 15.77 4.20
C TYR A 54 11.61 16.63 5.48
N ARG A 55 10.99 17.81 5.44
CA ARG A 55 11.01 18.77 6.53
C ARG A 55 9.83 18.51 7.44
N GLU A 56 10.11 18.01 8.65
CA GLU A 56 9.11 17.92 9.70
C GLU A 56 8.80 19.31 10.26
N SER A 57 7.61 19.47 10.82
CA SER A 57 7.19 20.68 11.52
C SER A 57 8.18 21.03 12.63
N PRO A 58 8.44 22.33 12.88
CA PRO A 58 9.27 22.76 14.00
C PRO A 58 8.72 22.18 15.33
N PRO A 59 9.58 21.74 16.26
CA PRO A 59 9.13 21.22 17.55
C PRO A 59 8.26 22.22 18.35
N SER A 60 8.49 23.52 18.16
CA SER A 60 7.66 24.57 18.75
C SER A 60 6.22 24.55 18.25
N LEU A 61 6.00 24.20 16.98
CA LEU A 61 4.66 24.05 16.42
C LEU A 61 3.98 22.78 16.95
N GLU A 62 4.71 21.66 17.04
CA GLU A 62 4.16 20.39 17.53
C GLU A 62 3.72 20.46 19.01
N ALA A 63 4.33 21.34 19.82
CA ALA A 63 3.92 21.56 21.21
C ALA A 63 2.48 22.09 21.37
N HIS A 64 1.87 22.62 20.30
CA HIS A 64 0.48 23.10 20.30
C HIS A 64 -0.55 22.02 19.94
N PHE A 65 -0.12 20.79 19.62
CA PHE A 65 -1.00 19.69 19.25
C PHE A 65 -0.91 18.55 20.25
N VAL A 66 -1.99 17.78 20.35
CA VAL A 66 -1.98 16.55 21.14
C VAL A 66 -0.97 15.58 20.51
N PRO A 67 -0.02 15.01 21.28
CA PRO A 67 0.89 13.99 20.77
C PRO A 67 0.11 12.81 20.20
N PRO A 68 0.57 12.22 19.08
CA PRO A 68 -0.11 11.07 18.48
C PRO A 68 -0.13 9.88 19.46
N ASP A 69 -1.28 9.23 19.55
CA ASP A 69 -1.49 8.02 20.32
C ASP A 69 -1.06 6.81 19.48
N LEU A 70 0.19 6.38 19.68
CA LEU A 70 0.80 5.30 18.88
C LEU A 70 0.08 3.95 19.06
N GLU A 71 -0.70 3.77 20.12
CA GLU A 71 -1.44 2.53 20.38
C GLU A 71 -2.78 2.48 19.64
N ARG A 72 -3.38 3.64 19.33
CA ARG A 72 -4.71 3.75 18.71
C ARG A 72 -4.77 3.23 17.27
N GLN A 73 -3.64 3.22 16.58
CA GLN A 73 -3.54 2.82 15.16
C GLN A 73 -4.51 3.61 14.26
N ASP A 74 -4.77 4.89 14.57
CA ASP A 74 -5.63 5.75 13.77
C ASP A 74 -4.82 6.50 12.69
N TYR A 75 -5.09 6.18 11.42
CA TYR A 75 -4.43 6.83 10.29
C TYR A 75 -4.72 8.34 10.20
N ARG A 76 -5.80 8.81 10.82
CA ARG A 76 -6.17 10.22 10.82
C ARG A 76 -5.19 11.06 11.63
N GLU A 77 -4.62 10.50 12.69
CA GLU A 77 -3.55 11.15 13.45
C GLU A 77 -2.28 11.27 12.60
N TRP A 78 -2.00 10.25 11.78
CA TRP A 78 -0.90 10.25 10.82
C TRP A 78 -1.07 11.33 9.74
N ASN A 79 -2.29 11.44 9.19
CA ASN A 79 -2.64 12.48 8.24
C ASN A 79 -2.56 13.87 8.88
N ALA A 80 -3.06 14.04 10.10
CA ALA A 80 -3.03 15.32 10.80
C ALA A 80 -1.59 15.82 10.97
N ARG A 81 -0.66 14.96 11.42
CA ARG A 81 0.77 15.32 11.50
C ARG A 81 1.36 15.62 10.13
N THR A 82 1.07 14.80 9.13
CA THR A 82 1.58 14.99 7.77
C THR A 82 1.10 16.29 7.14
N LEU A 83 -0.15 16.68 7.40
CA LEU A 83 -0.73 17.95 6.97
C LEU A 83 -0.07 19.13 7.68
N ARG A 84 0.23 19.01 8.99
CA ARG A 84 0.99 20.05 9.70
C ARG A 84 2.37 20.27 9.08
N ASP A 85 3.09 19.20 8.79
CA ASP A 85 4.41 19.27 8.13
C ASP A 85 4.31 19.98 6.77
N LEU A 86 3.30 19.62 5.97
CA LEU A 86 3.06 20.24 4.67
C LEU A 86 2.72 21.72 4.80
N HIS A 87 1.77 22.08 5.67
CA HIS A 87 1.36 23.47 5.87
C HIS A 87 2.48 24.33 6.44
N SER A 88 3.22 23.81 7.42
CA SER A 88 4.37 24.48 8.02
C SER A 88 5.44 24.77 6.97
N CYS A 89 5.79 23.77 6.15
CA CYS A 89 6.83 23.97 5.14
C CYS A 89 6.40 24.91 4.01
N ILE A 90 5.10 24.91 3.64
CA ILE A 90 4.57 25.84 2.64
C ILE A 90 4.60 27.26 3.19
N ALA A 91 4.15 27.47 4.43
CA ALA A 91 4.12 28.79 5.06
C ALA A 91 5.52 29.39 5.25
N LEU A 92 6.51 28.55 5.54
CA LEU A 92 7.91 28.96 5.74
C LEU A 92 8.74 28.94 4.44
N ASP A 93 8.13 28.59 3.31
CA ASP A 93 8.78 28.42 2.00
C ASP A 93 10.05 27.56 2.03
N ASN A 94 10.08 26.54 2.89
CA ASN A 94 11.29 25.74 3.15
C ASN A 94 11.08 24.24 2.92
N CYS A 95 10.01 23.84 2.23
CA CYS A 95 9.69 22.45 1.92
C CYS A 95 10.88 21.70 1.30
N GLY A 96 11.06 20.44 1.71
CA GLY A 96 12.03 19.55 1.08
C GLY A 96 11.68 19.22 -0.38
N PRO A 97 12.60 18.59 -1.13
CA PRO A 97 12.37 18.13 -2.49
C PRO A 97 11.11 17.26 -2.55
N ASN A 98 10.20 17.62 -3.46
CA ASN A 98 8.91 16.94 -3.65
C ASN A 98 7.93 16.98 -2.47
N GLN A 99 8.21 17.67 -1.37
CA GLN A 99 7.29 17.71 -0.22
C GLN A 99 5.97 18.41 -0.56
N ARG A 100 5.97 19.37 -1.50
CA ARG A 100 4.74 19.96 -2.08
C ARG A 100 3.98 19.01 -3.03
N LYS A 101 4.51 17.83 -3.33
CA LYS A 101 3.85 16.82 -4.18
C LYS A 101 3.16 15.81 -3.28
N VAL A 102 1.83 15.81 -3.33
CA VAL A 102 0.99 14.94 -2.51
C VAL A 102 0.65 13.66 -3.28
N ALA A 103 0.82 12.51 -2.63
CA ALA A 103 0.33 11.21 -3.06
C ALA A 103 -0.80 10.75 -2.14
N LEU A 104 -2.01 10.59 -2.69
CA LEU A 104 -3.15 10.06 -1.94
C LEU A 104 -3.12 8.53 -2.01
N LEU A 105 -3.03 7.89 -0.85
CA LEU A 105 -3.00 6.45 -0.67
C LEU A 105 -4.40 5.99 -0.26
N ALA A 106 -5.24 5.76 -1.26
CA ALA A 106 -6.67 5.46 -1.12
C ALA A 106 -6.99 3.95 -1.21
N ALA A 107 -5.99 3.07 -1.25
CA ALA A 107 -6.20 1.64 -1.04
C ALA A 107 -6.09 1.30 0.44
N HIS A 108 -7.06 0.57 0.98
CA HIS A 108 -7.10 0.18 2.40
C HIS A 108 -5.84 -0.57 2.87
N TRP A 109 -5.20 -1.32 1.96
CA TRP A 109 -3.95 -2.03 2.22
C TRP A 109 -2.82 -1.12 2.71
N PHE A 110 -2.78 0.15 2.32
CA PHE A 110 -1.77 1.08 2.80
C PHE A 110 -1.92 1.35 4.30
N GLN A 111 -3.13 1.69 4.73
CA GLN A 111 -3.42 2.01 6.12
C GLN A 111 -3.28 0.78 7.01
N GLN A 112 -3.85 -0.36 6.62
CA GLN A 112 -3.72 -1.61 7.37
C GLN A 112 -2.24 -2.01 7.54
N ALA A 113 -1.42 -1.85 6.50
CA ALA A 113 -0.03 -2.28 6.57
C ALA A 113 0.87 -1.28 7.31
N VAL A 114 0.72 0.02 7.07
CA VAL A 114 1.58 1.05 7.67
C VAL A 114 1.17 1.37 9.11
N VAL A 115 -0.13 1.40 9.39
CA VAL A 115 -0.68 1.85 10.67
C VAL A 115 -1.03 0.66 11.56
N GLU A 116 -1.71 -0.37 11.04
CA GLU A 116 -2.15 -1.54 11.84
C GLU A 116 -1.12 -2.68 11.85
N GLY A 117 -0.07 -2.59 11.03
CA GLY A 117 1.00 -3.60 10.96
C GLY A 117 0.61 -4.89 10.21
N PHE A 118 -0.40 -4.86 9.34
CA PHE A 118 -0.77 -5.97 8.48
C PHE A 118 0.40 -6.41 7.55
N LYS A 119 0.66 -7.73 7.49
CA LYS A 119 1.81 -8.32 6.77
C LYS A 119 1.46 -9.26 5.62
N GLY A 120 0.23 -9.20 5.09
CA GLY A 120 -0.11 -9.93 3.86
C GLY A 120 0.60 -9.36 2.62
N GLY A 121 0.53 -10.05 1.49
CA GLY A 121 1.19 -9.65 0.23
C GLY A 121 0.90 -8.20 -0.19
N ASN A 122 -0.39 -7.85 -0.27
CA ASN A 122 -0.86 -6.47 -0.51
C ASN A 122 -0.26 -5.46 0.49
N GLY A 123 -0.13 -5.84 1.76
CA GLY A 123 0.39 -4.98 2.81
C GLY A 123 1.90 -4.75 2.69
N ILE A 124 2.68 -5.82 2.44
CA ILE A 124 4.13 -5.74 2.22
C ILE A 124 4.43 -4.83 1.01
N TRP A 125 3.67 -5.02 -0.08
CA TRP A 125 3.80 -4.17 -1.26
C TRP A 125 3.37 -2.72 -0.98
N GLY A 126 2.27 -2.51 -0.26
CA GLY A 126 1.81 -1.18 0.16
C GLY A 126 2.84 -0.44 1.00
N ILE A 127 3.49 -1.13 1.95
CA ILE A 127 4.62 -0.59 2.74
C ILE A 127 5.79 -0.20 1.82
N SER A 128 6.11 -1.02 0.82
CA SER A 128 7.18 -0.74 -0.13
C SER A 128 6.90 0.56 -0.90
N VAL A 129 5.70 0.70 -1.47
CA VAL A 129 5.28 1.91 -2.20
C VAL A 129 5.30 3.13 -1.28
N TYR A 130 4.72 3.03 -0.08
CA TYR A 130 4.72 4.12 0.91
C TYR A 130 6.16 4.57 1.26
N LYS A 131 7.06 3.64 1.60
CA LYS A 131 8.44 3.95 1.96
C LYS A 131 9.20 4.61 0.81
N ASN A 132 9.00 4.15 -0.42
CA ASN A 132 9.66 4.74 -1.59
C ASN A 132 9.16 6.17 -1.86
N LEU A 133 7.85 6.42 -1.77
CA LEU A 133 7.30 7.78 -1.88
C LEU A 133 7.89 8.72 -0.81
N ARG A 134 7.95 8.27 0.45
CA ARG A 134 8.56 9.04 1.54
C ARG A 134 10.05 9.29 1.31
N ARG A 135 10.79 8.31 0.79
CA ARG A 135 12.22 8.46 0.46
C ARG A 135 12.45 9.46 -0.68
N LEU A 136 11.52 9.54 -1.63
CA LEU A 136 11.52 10.54 -2.69
C LEU A 136 11.06 11.92 -2.22
N GLY A 137 10.67 12.07 -0.94
CA GLY A 137 10.25 13.33 -0.34
C GLY A 137 8.78 13.69 -0.56
N TYR A 138 7.95 12.78 -1.10
CA TYR A 138 6.53 13.06 -1.28
C TYR A 138 5.80 13.15 0.06
N THR A 139 4.82 14.04 0.11
CA THR A 139 3.81 14.04 1.17
C THR A 139 2.78 12.96 0.87
N THR A 140 2.57 12.03 1.79
CA THR A 140 1.67 10.88 1.58
C THR A 140 0.50 10.98 2.55
N LEU A 141 -0.73 11.02 2.05
CA LEU A 141 -1.93 11.03 2.89
C LEU A 141 -2.71 9.74 2.66
N PHE A 142 -3.15 9.10 3.73
CA PHE A 142 -4.09 8.00 3.62
C PHE A 142 -5.47 8.58 3.31
N ALA A 143 -6.13 8.07 2.28
CA ALA A 143 -7.46 8.53 1.89
C ALA A 143 -8.39 7.34 1.78
N THR A 144 -8.36 6.51 2.82
CA THR A 144 -9.13 5.28 2.88
C THR A 144 -10.54 5.61 3.31
N SER A 145 -11.52 5.38 2.44
CA SER A 145 -12.94 5.57 2.77
C SER A 145 -13.49 4.51 3.73
N PHE A 146 -12.69 4.04 4.68
CA PHE A 146 -13.10 3.13 5.74
C PHE A 146 -13.68 3.93 6.91
N GLY A 147 -14.70 4.73 6.62
CA GLY A 147 -15.67 5.13 7.63
C GLY A 147 -16.58 3.95 7.93
N ARG A 148 -16.17 3.06 8.84
CA ARG A 148 -16.95 1.90 9.35
C ARG A 148 -17.44 0.93 8.28
N THR A 149 -16.71 -0.16 8.12
CA THR A 149 -17.38 -1.47 8.08
C THR A 149 -16.48 -2.47 8.79
N ARG A 150 -16.49 -2.38 10.13
CA ARG A 150 -16.56 -3.62 10.89
C ARG A 150 -17.79 -4.35 10.33
N TYR A 151 -17.54 -5.37 9.52
CA TYR A 151 -18.15 -6.68 9.68
C TYR A 151 -19.59 -6.60 10.26
N TYR A 152 -20.61 -6.63 9.40
CA TYR A 152 -22.05 -6.59 9.70
C TYR A 152 -22.61 -5.31 10.35
N VAL A 153 -23.29 -4.45 9.57
CA VAL A 153 -24.62 -3.92 9.91
C VAL A 153 -25.41 -3.66 8.62
N PHE A 154 -26.67 -4.08 8.65
CA PHE A 154 -27.71 -4.05 7.65
C PHE A 154 -27.93 -2.72 6.90
N GLN A 155 -28.02 -2.84 5.57
CA GLN A 155 -29.11 -2.30 4.72
C GLN A 155 -29.63 -0.88 5.00
N ASP A 156 -28.74 0.12 5.06
CA ASP A 156 -29.09 1.47 4.61
C ASP A 156 -28.14 1.86 3.48
N HIS A 157 -28.68 1.84 2.26
CA HIS A 157 -28.00 2.08 0.99
C HIS A 157 -27.98 3.58 0.64
N SER A 158 -28.09 4.47 1.62
CA SER A 158 -27.91 5.92 1.42
C SER A 158 -26.42 6.31 1.39
N LEU A 159 -25.74 5.81 0.35
CA LEU A 159 -24.92 6.59 -0.57
C LEU A 159 -23.89 7.57 0.01
N MET A 160 -23.04 7.09 0.91
CA MET A 160 -21.74 7.73 1.13
C MET A 160 -20.69 6.95 0.31
N SER A 161 -20.31 7.51 -0.84
CA SER A 161 -19.48 6.85 -1.86
C SER A 161 -18.05 6.69 -1.33
N LEU A 162 -17.44 5.51 -1.53
CA LEU A 162 -16.02 5.25 -1.22
C LEU A 162 -15.05 6.24 -1.92
N ALA A 163 -15.52 6.99 -2.92
CA ALA A 163 -14.77 8.08 -3.54
C ALA A 163 -14.57 9.31 -2.61
N GLU A 164 -15.30 9.42 -1.51
CA GLU A 164 -15.42 10.68 -0.78
C GLU A 164 -14.14 11.16 -0.12
N GLU A 165 -13.42 10.34 0.63
CA GLU A 165 -12.25 10.85 1.35
C GLU A 165 -11.13 11.25 0.39
N ALA A 166 -10.86 10.43 -0.64
CA ALA A 166 -9.88 10.76 -1.67
C ALA A 166 -10.28 12.00 -2.47
N LEU A 167 -11.56 12.14 -2.84
CA LEU A 167 -12.07 13.32 -3.54
C LEU A 167 -12.04 14.56 -2.66
N PHE A 168 -12.41 14.44 -1.39
CA PHE A 168 -12.35 15.51 -0.40
C PHE A 168 -10.91 16.00 -0.23
N GLN A 169 -9.97 15.09 0.03
CA GLN A 169 -8.55 15.43 0.14
C GLN A 169 -7.98 16.00 -1.17
N TYR A 170 -8.41 15.50 -2.32
CA TYR A 170 -8.05 16.08 -3.61
C TYR A 170 -8.53 17.53 -3.74
N ARG A 171 -9.78 17.82 -3.35
CA ARG A 171 -10.37 19.17 -3.42
C ARG A 171 -9.69 20.16 -2.47
N MET A 172 -9.11 19.70 -1.37
CA MET A 172 -8.30 20.56 -0.48
C MET A 172 -6.99 21.01 -1.16
N PHE A 173 -6.38 20.16 -2.00
CA PHE A 173 -5.06 20.42 -2.58
C PHE A 173 -4.93 19.98 -4.05
N PRO A 174 -5.80 20.44 -4.97
CA PRO A 174 -5.93 19.86 -6.30
C PRO A 174 -4.63 19.95 -7.12
N ASP A 175 -3.86 21.02 -6.92
CA ASP A 175 -2.61 21.27 -7.62
C ASP A 175 -1.41 20.55 -6.99
N LEU A 176 -1.46 20.27 -5.69
CA LEU A 176 -0.40 19.56 -4.98
C LEU A 176 -0.48 18.05 -5.22
N VAL A 177 -1.70 17.50 -5.34
CA VAL A 177 -1.91 16.07 -5.59
C VAL A 177 -1.41 15.67 -6.97
N LYS A 178 -0.39 14.79 -7.00
CA LYS A 178 0.22 14.27 -8.23
C LYS A 178 -0.29 12.88 -8.60
N VAL A 179 -0.70 12.10 -7.62
CA VAL A 179 -1.15 10.72 -7.82
C VAL A 179 -2.19 10.34 -6.77
N VAL A 180 -3.17 9.55 -7.18
CA VAL A 180 -4.17 8.90 -6.33
C VAL A 180 -4.07 7.40 -6.58
N ILE A 181 -3.55 6.68 -5.60
CA ILE A 181 -3.32 5.23 -5.68
C ILE A 181 -4.44 4.55 -4.88
N ARG A 182 -5.35 3.84 -5.55
CA ARG A 182 -6.53 3.22 -4.93
C ARG A 182 -6.75 1.80 -5.43
N ASN A 183 -7.50 1.01 -4.67
CA ASN A 183 -8.07 -0.24 -5.18
C ASN A 183 -9.31 0.07 -6.05
N MET A 184 -9.61 -0.83 -6.99
CA MET A 184 -10.77 -0.72 -7.88
C MET A 184 -10.86 0.64 -8.59
N ALA A 185 -9.75 1.19 -9.10
CA ALA A 185 -9.72 2.49 -9.78
C ALA A 185 -10.76 2.62 -10.92
N GLY A 186 -11.08 1.49 -11.56
CA GLY A 186 -12.12 1.40 -12.59
C GLY A 186 -13.52 1.83 -12.13
N GLU A 187 -13.84 1.75 -10.84
CA GLU A 187 -15.11 2.24 -10.30
C GLU A 187 -15.18 3.77 -10.32
N CYS A 188 -14.11 4.45 -9.88
CA CYS A 188 -14.02 5.91 -9.96
C CYS A 188 -14.13 6.39 -11.42
N HIS A 189 -13.49 5.68 -12.36
CA HIS A 189 -13.55 6.03 -13.77
C HIS A 189 -14.96 5.98 -14.37
N LYS A 190 -15.85 5.16 -13.81
CA LYS A 190 -17.24 5.05 -14.24
C LYS A 190 -18.17 5.99 -13.47
N ASP A 191 -17.74 6.48 -12.30
CA ASP A 191 -18.51 7.38 -11.45
C ASP A 191 -18.32 8.85 -11.87
N PRO A 192 -19.37 9.52 -12.39
CA PRO A 192 -19.30 10.92 -12.79
C PRO A 192 -19.05 11.87 -11.59
N GLN A 193 -19.31 11.43 -10.36
CA GLN A 193 -19.05 12.20 -9.13
C GLN A 193 -17.59 12.07 -8.65
N CYS A 194 -16.84 11.07 -9.14
CA CYS A 194 -15.45 10.86 -8.77
C CYS A 194 -14.48 11.51 -9.77
N VAL A 195 -14.66 11.24 -11.07
CA VAL A 195 -13.76 11.74 -12.12
C VAL A 195 -14.12 13.15 -12.56
N LYS A 196 -13.08 13.94 -12.85
CA LYS A 196 -13.22 15.28 -13.44
C LYS A 196 -13.94 15.19 -14.79
N SER A 197 -15.05 15.91 -14.90
CA SER A 197 -15.90 15.97 -16.10
C SER A 197 -16.56 17.36 -16.18
N PRO A 198 -17.25 17.71 -17.29
CA PRO A 198 -18.01 18.95 -17.35
C PRO A 198 -19.07 19.08 -16.23
N SER A 199 -19.70 17.97 -15.83
CA SER A 199 -20.67 17.93 -14.72
C SER A 199 -20.03 17.85 -13.33
N ASN A 200 -18.74 17.53 -13.24
CA ASN A 200 -17.97 17.48 -12.00
C ASN A 200 -16.59 18.13 -12.19
N PRO A 201 -16.52 19.47 -12.26
CA PRO A 201 -15.28 20.18 -12.57
C PRO A 201 -14.22 20.06 -11.47
N THR A 202 -14.65 19.72 -10.25
CA THR A 202 -13.80 19.50 -9.07
C THR A 202 -13.46 18.04 -8.82
N GLY A 203 -13.82 17.15 -9.75
CA GLY A 203 -13.45 15.74 -9.73
C GLY A 203 -11.95 15.50 -9.92
N ILE A 204 -11.51 14.27 -9.69
CA ILE A 204 -10.11 13.88 -9.86
C ILE A 204 -9.86 13.63 -11.36
N PRO A 205 -8.86 14.28 -11.99
CA PRO A 205 -8.50 13.98 -13.37
C PRO A 205 -8.19 12.49 -13.55
N ALA A 206 -8.78 11.86 -14.56
CA ALA A 206 -8.64 10.42 -14.76
C ALA A 206 -7.17 9.94 -14.84
N TRP A 207 -6.27 10.77 -15.38
CA TRP A 207 -4.85 10.45 -15.49
C TRP A 207 -4.07 10.48 -14.15
N LYS A 208 -4.67 10.98 -13.07
CA LYS A 208 -4.09 10.95 -11.71
C LYS A 208 -4.48 9.70 -10.92
N ILE A 209 -5.41 8.88 -11.41
CA ILE A 209 -5.98 7.74 -10.67
C ILE A 209 -5.30 6.45 -11.15
N PHE A 210 -4.68 5.74 -10.21
CA PHE A 210 -3.93 4.52 -10.44
C PHE A 210 -4.53 3.39 -9.62
N ASP A 211 -4.73 2.25 -10.27
CA ASP A 211 -5.18 1.04 -9.60
C ASP A 211 -4.04 0.39 -8.83
N PHE A 212 -4.33 -0.12 -7.63
CA PHE A 212 -3.37 -0.78 -6.76
C PHE A 212 -3.90 -2.16 -6.42
N GLU A 213 -3.40 -3.17 -7.13
CA GLU A 213 -3.78 -4.57 -6.94
C GLU A 213 -2.54 -5.47 -6.97
N PHE A 214 -2.38 -6.30 -5.93
CA PHE A 214 -1.24 -7.22 -5.87
C PHE A 214 -1.31 -8.30 -6.94
N PHE A 215 -2.53 -8.75 -7.27
CA PHE A 215 -2.78 -9.66 -8.38
C PHE A 215 -3.59 -8.95 -9.46
N ALA A 216 -3.01 -8.76 -10.64
CA ALA A 216 -3.74 -8.29 -11.81
C ALA A 216 -4.77 -9.37 -12.21
N SER A 217 -6.03 -9.21 -11.78
CA SER A 217 -7.04 -10.22 -12.12
C SER A 217 -7.61 -9.96 -13.52
N HIS A 218 -7.24 -10.87 -14.43
CA HIS A 218 -7.89 -11.04 -15.72
C HIS A 218 -9.30 -11.64 -15.52
N GLY A 219 -10.29 -10.78 -15.27
CA GLY A 219 -11.67 -11.02 -15.72
C GLY A 219 -12.62 -11.84 -14.84
N HIS A 220 -12.23 -12.42 -13.69
CA HIS A 220 -13.16 -13.27 -12.91
C HIS A 220 -13.30 -12.97 -11.40
N HIS A 221 -12.52 -12.07 -10.81
CA HIS A 221 -12.82 -11.58 -9.46
C HIS A 221 -13.69 -10.31 -9.52
N ARG A 222 -14.83 -10.28 -8.80
CA ARG A 222 -15.56 -9.02 -8.58
C ARG A 222 -14.62 -8.08 -7.83
N GLY A 223 -14.22 -6.98 -8.46
CA GLY A 223 -13.25 -6.02 -7.91
C GLY A 223 -11.80 -6.20 -8.37
N ALA A 224 -11.51 -7.19 -9.22
CA ALA A 224 -10.27 -7.24 -9.97
C ALA A 224 -9.99 -5.91 -10.67
N SER A 225 -8.71 -5.51 -10.77
CA SER A 225 -8.29 -4.54 -11.78
C SER A 225 -8.67 -5.11 -13.15
N LEU A 226 -9.88 -4.79 -13.60
CA LEU A 226 -10.26 -4.95 -14.99
C LEU A 226 -9.16 -4.18 -15.71
N LEU A 227 -8.41 -4.83 -16.59
CA LEU A 227 -7.35 -4.22 -17.42
C LEU A 227 -7.88 -3.16 -18.40
N LYS A 228 -9.01 -2.54 -18.05
CA LYS A 228 -9.61 -1.31 -18.52
C LYS A 228 -9.31 -0.12 -17.59
N GLY A 229 -8.71 -0.33 -16.42
CA GLY A 229 -8.06 0.75 -15.67
C GLY A 229 -6.93 1.31 -16.53
N LYS A 230 -6.95 2.60 -16.82
CA LYS A 230 -5.98 3.19 -17.76
C LYS A 230 -4.54 3.12 -17.24
N TRP A 231 -4.37 3.02 -15.91
CA TRP A 231 -3.08 2.98 -15.24
C TRP A 231 -3.15 2.02 -14.05
N ILE A 232 -2.31 0.97 -14.06
CA ILE A 232 -2.29 -0.08 -13.05
C ILE A 232 -0.89 -0.13 -12.45
N LEU A 233 -0.82 -0.15 -11.12
CA LEU A 233 0.35 -0.58 -10.37
C LEU A 233 0.09 -2.02 -9.97
N SER A 234 1.01 -2.94 -10.24
CA SER A 234 0.91 -4.33 -9.79
C SER A 234 2.26 -4.87 -9.38
N ALA A 235 2.26 -5.70 -8.32
CA ALA A 235 3.47 -6.36 -7.82
C ALA A 235 3.86 -7.59 -8.64
N ASN A 236 2.88 -8.24 -9.28
CA ASN A 236 3.13 -9.38 -10.15
C ASN A 236 3.00 -8.92 -11.60
N PRO A 237 4.05 -9.05 -12.43
CA PRO A 237 3.87 -8.91 -13.87
C PRO A 237 2.83 -9.95 -14.32
N ASP A 238 1.96 -9.60 -15.25
CA ASP A 238 1.14 -10.61 -15.89
C ASP A 238 2.05 -11.64 -16.51
N ASP A 239 1.87 -12.90 -16.11
CA ASP A 239 2.51 -13.99 -16.81
C ASP A 239 2.00 -13.95 -18.25
N LEU A 240 2.88 -13.54 -19.17
CA LEU A 240 2.74 -13.59 -20.64
C LEU A 240 2.53 -15.03 -21.17
N HIS A 241 2.12 -15.97 -20.33
CA HIS A 241 2.04 -17.41 -20.59
C HIS A 241 0.62 -17.95 -20.71
N HIS A 242 -0.40 -17.09 -20.82
CA HIS A 242 -1.70 -17.51 -21.33
C HIS A 242 -1.84 -17.14 -22.82
N PRO A 243 -1.52 -18.07 -23.76
CA PRO A 243 -1.50 -17.81 -25.20
C PRO A 243 -2.88 -17.50 -25.83
N HIS A 244 -3.94 -17.37 -25.04
CA HIS A 244 -5.31 -17.21 -25.52
C HIS A 244 -5.91 -15.80 -25.35
N PHE A 245 -5.21 -14.84 -24.74
CA PHE A 245 -5.72 -13.48 -24.59
C PHE A 245 -4.88 -12.47 -25.38
N ARG A 246 -5.46 -11.93 -26.47
CA ARG A 246 -4.90 -10.75 -27.16
C ARG A 246 -4.96 -9.55 -26.21
N GLN A 247 -3.80 -9.04 -25.80
CA GLN A 247 -3.70 -7.89 -24.91
C GLN A 247 -3.77 -6.55 -25.65
N PRO A 248 -4.37 -5.49 -25.04
CA PRO A 248 -4.13 -4.10 -25.41
C PRO A 248 -2.71 -3.65 -25.00
N PRO A 249 -2.17 -2.53 -25.54
CA PRO A 249 -0.77 -2.16 -25.38
C PRO A 249 -0.36 -1.85 -23.93
N ASN A 250 0.69 -2.56 -23.49
CA ASN A 250 1.64 -2.38 -22.38
C ASN A 250 1.21 -1.55 -21.16
N PRO A 251 0.86 -2.20 -20.03
CA PRO A 251 0.88 -1.52 -18.73
C PRO A 251 2.31 -1.16 -18.32
N THR A 252 2.50 0.05 -17.77
CA THR A 252 3.77 0.47 -17.16
C THR A 252 3.99 -0.28 -15.85
N LEU A 253 4.98 -1.16 -15.80
CA LEU A 253 5.40 -1.87 -14.60
C LEU A 253 6.20 -0.94 -13.68
N LEU A 254 5.76 -0.82 -12.43
CA LEU A 254 6.51 -0.21 -11.33
C LEU A 254 6.77 -1.30 -10.28
N GLY A 255 7.78 -2.12 -10.53
CA GLY A 255 8.26 -3.20 -9.65
C GLY A 255 9.78 -3.27 -9.67
#